data_AF-A0A7X1LE75-F1
#
_entry.id   AF-A0A7X1LE75-F1
#
_cell.length_a   1.000
_cell.length_b   1.000
_cell.length_c   1.000
_cell.angle_alpha   90.00
_cell.angle_beta   90.00
_cell.angle_gamma   90.00
#
_symmetry.space_group_name_H-M   'P 1'
#
loop_
_entity.id
_entity.type
_entity.pdbx_description
1 polymer ?
#
loop_
_entity_poly.entity_id
_entity_poly.type
_entity_poly.pdbx_seq_one_letter_code
_entity_poly.pdbx_strand_id
1 'polypeptide(L)' 'MVNSLKRTTLTLSLLLAASLALSACGRKGDLDPPSTPVDQQNKRDAPVEKTPDTPFVLDPLL' A
#
# COMPACT_ATOMS: atom_id res chain seq x y z
N MET A 1 -5.78 -3.06 42.14
CA MET A 1 -4.80 -2.70 41.09
C MET A 1 -4.78 -3.66 39.89
N VAL A 2 -4.83 -4.99 40.10
CA VAL A 2 -4.79 -5.99 39.00
C VAL A 2 -5.87 -5.86 37.92
N ASN A 3 -7.10 -5.48 38.27
CA ASN A 3 -8.17 -5.31 37.27
C ASN A 3 -7.98 -4.09 36.37
N SER A 4 -7.33 -3.03 36.88
CA SER A 4 -7.01 -1.84 36.08
C SER A 4 -5.92 -2.17 35.06
N LEU A 5 -4.88 -2.88 35.49
CA LEU A 5 -3.79 -3.31 34.61
C LEU A 5 -4.25 -4.29 33.52
N LYS A 6 -5.20 -5.18 33.83
CA LYS A 6 -5.83 -6.07 32.83
C LYS A 6 -6.68 -5.32 31.81
N ARG A 7 -7.38 -4.26 32.24
CA ARG A 7 -8.19 -3.41 31.33
C ARG A 7 -7.31 -2.56 30.41
N THR A 8 -6.22 -1.99 30.92
CA THR A 8 -5.30 -1.20 30.09
C THR A 8 -4.56 -2.05 29.06
N THR A 9 -4.12 -3.26 29.44
CA THR A 9 -3.50 -4.19 28.49
C THR A 9 -4.46 -4.65 27.40
N LEU A 10 -5.72 -4.94 27.73
CA LEU A 10 -6.72 -5.37 26.75
C LEU A 10 -7.13 -4.24 25.78
N THR A 11 -7.27 -3.02 26.28
CA THR A 11 -7.55 -1.85 25.42
C THR A 11 -6.38 -1.53 24.49
N LEU A 12 -5.14 -1.60 24.99
CA LEU A 12 -3.95 -1.37 24.20
C LEU A 12 -3.77 -2.42 23.10
N SER A 13 -4.00 -3.72 23.41
CA SER A 13 -3.90 -4.78 22.41
C SER A 13 -4.95 -4.63 21.31
N LEU A 14 -6.18 -4.22 21.67
CA LEU A 14 -7.25 -4.00 20.70
C LEU A 14 -6.95 -2.82 19.77
N LEU A 15 -6.44 -1.71 20.31
CA LEU A 15 -6.01 -0.55 19.53
C LEU A 15 -4.88 -0.91 18.55
N LEU A 16 -3.89 -1.67 19.02
CA LEU A 16 -2.75 -2.07 18.20
C LEU A 16 -3.20 -2.98 17.05
N ALA A 17 -4.05 -3.97 17.33
CA ALA A 17 -4.62 -4.85 16.32
C ALA A 17 -5.44 -4.07 15.27
N ALA A 18 -6.28 -3.12 15.70
CA ALA A 18 -7.05 -2.28 14.80
C ALA A 18 -6.15 -1.41 13.91
N SER A 19 -5.10 -0.82 14.48
CA SER A 19 -4.14 0.02 13.77
C SER A 19 -3.39 -0.75 12.69
N LEU A 20 -2.91 -1.95 13.03
CA LEU A 20 -2.25 -2.85 12.09
C LEU A 20 -3.18 -3.27 10.95
N ALA A 21 -4.41 -3.69 11.26
CA ALA A 21 -5.39 -4.09 10.26
C ALA A 21 -5.73 -2.95 9.29
N LEU A 22 -5.94 -1.73 9.81
CA LEU A 22 -6.21 -0.53 9.00
C LEU A 22 -5.01 -0.15 8.13
N SER A 23 -3.78 -0.30 8.62
CA SER A 23 -2.57 -0.04 7.83
C SER A 23 -2.31 -1.08 6.73
N ALA A 24 -2.81 -2.30 6.91
CA ALA A 24 -2.66 -3.39 5.93
C ALA A 24 -3.79 -3.40 4.87
N CYS A 25 -4.96 -2.86 5.19
CA CYS A 25 -6.05 -2.69 4.24
C CYS A 25 -5.73 -1.55 3.27
N GLY A 26 -5.38 -1.89 2.02
CA GLY A 26 -5.24 -0.91 0.95
C GLY A 26 -3.81 -0.45 0.66
N ARG A 27 -2.77 -1.25 0.96
CA ARG A 27 -1.44 -0.99 0.39
C ARG A 27 -1.53 -1.07 -1.14
N LYS A 28 -1.65 0.10 -1.77
CA LYS A 28 -1.72 0.26 -3.22
C LYS A 28 -0.40 -0.24 -3.81
N GLY A 29 -0.45 -1.36 -4.52
CA GLY A 29 0.66 -1.78 -5.38
C GLY A 29 0.74 -0.86 -6.59
N ASP A 30 1.90 -0.84 -7.24
CA ASP A 30 2.00 -0.17 -8.55
C ASP A 30 0.96 -0.77 -9.50
N LEU A 31 0.30 0.12 -10.24
CA LEU A 31 -0.65 -0.31 -11.24
C LEU A 31 0.12 -0.80 -12.45
N ASP A 32 -0.27 -1.97 -12.97
CA ASP A 32 0.26 -2.44 -14.25
C ASP A 32 -0.06 -1.40 -15.33
N PRO A 33 0.91 -1.07 -16.21
CA PRO A 33 0.64 -0.26 -17.39
C PRO A 33 -0.52 -0.81 -18.22
N PRO A 34 -1.25 0.03 -18.98
CA PRO A 34 -2.40 -0.42 -19.78
C PRO A 34 -2.02 -1.48 -20.83
N SER A 35 -0.77 -1.52 -21.26
CA SER A 35 -0.24 -2.46 -22.26
C SER A 35 0.30 -3.77 -21.66
N THR A 36 0.18 -3.98 -20.34
CA THR A 36 0.71 -5.18 -19.68
C THR A 36 -0.05 -6.44 -20.13
N PRO A 37 0.64 -7.47 -20.66
CA PRO A 37 0.01 -8.73 -21.05
C PRO A 37 -0.72 -9.39 -19.88
N VAL A 38 -1.84 -10.07 -20.17
CA VAL A 38 -2.69 -10.72 -19.14
C VAL A 38 -1.88 -11.64 -18.22
N ASP A 39 -0.94 -12.41 -18.78
CA ASP A 39 -0.10 -13.34 -18.02
C ASP A 39 0.90 -12.65 -17.06
N GLN A 40 1.06 -11.34 -17.17
CA GLN A 40 1.98 -10.53 -16.37
C GLN A 40 1.26 -9.57 -15.42
N GLN A 41 -0.07 -9.45 -15.51
CA GLN A 41 -0.87 -8.60 -14.64
C GLN A 41 -0.87 -9.11 -13.19
N ASN A 42 -0.92 -8.19 -12.23
CA ASN A 42 -0.99 -8.43 -10.78
C ASN A 42 0.20 -9.19 -10.19
N LYS A 43 1.36 -9.21 -10.86
CA LYS A 43 2.58 -9.82 -10.33
C LYS A 43 3.36 -8.83 -9.48
N ARG A 44 3.41 -9.10 -8.17
CA ARG A 44 4.04 -8.21 -7.17
C ARG A 44 5.57 -8.30 -7.11
N ASP A 45 6.15 -9.32 -7.70
CA ASP A 45 7.59 -9.62 -7.61
C ASP A 45 8.37 -9.17 -8.87
N ALA A 46 7.73 -8.45 -9.79
CA ALA A 46 8.40 -7.93 -10.96
C ALA A 46 9.39 -6.81 -10.57
N PRO A 47 10.64 -6.84 -11.06
CA PRO A 47 11.55 -5.72 -10.86
C PRO A 47 10.97 -4.47 -11.53
N VAL A 48 10.71 -3.43 -10.73
CA VAL A 48 10.23 -2.14 -11.24
C VAL A 48 11.43 -1.37 -11.80
N GLU A 49 11.48 -1.25 -13.12
CA GLU A 49 12.45 -0.38 -13.79
C GLU A 49 12.05 1.09 -13.52
N LYS A 50 12.95 1.86 -12.91
CA LYS A 50 12.70 3.28 -12.62
C LYS A 50 12.69 4.04 -13.93
N THR A 51 11.53 4.61 -14.29
CA THR A 51 11.44 5.48 -15.46
C THR A 51 12.27 6.75 -15.21
N PRO A 52 13.10 7.19 -16.17
CA PRO A 52 13.85 8.43 -16.05
C PRO A 52 12.92 9.63 -15.85
N ASP A 53 13.26 10.52 -14.91
CA ASP A 53 12.55 11.77 -14.64
C ASP A 53 12.77 12.77 -15.79
N THR A 54 12.07 12.53 -16.90
CA THR A 54 12.01 13.47 -18.02
C THR A 54 10.74 14.32 -17.90
N PRO A 55 10.82 15.64 -18.12
CA PRO A 55 9.66 16.49 -18.02
C PRO A 55 8.65 16.10 -19.10
N PHE A 56 7.42 15.82 -18.66
CA PHE A 56 6.30 15.67 -19.59
C PHE A 56 5.98 17.03 -20.20
N VAL A 57 6.39 17.23 -21.45
CA VAL A 57 5.98 18.39 -22.24
C VAL A 57 4.65 18.01 -22.88
N LEU A 58 3.56 18.61 -22.38
CA LEU A 58 2.28 18.56 -23.06
C LEU A 58 2.48 19.15 -24.47
N ASP A 59 2.09 18.38 -25.48
CA ASP A 59 1.98 18.88 -26.84
C ASP A 59 1.09 20.13 -26.81
N PRO A 60 1.57 21.31 -27.23
CA PRO A 60 0.80 22.56 -27.15
C PRO A 60 -0.50 22.57 -27.98
N LEU A 61 -0.80 21.48 -28.69
CA LEU A 61 -2.02 21.29 -29.47
C LEU A 61 -3.07 20.38 -28.80
N LEU A 62 -2.88 19.96 -27.54
CA LEU A 62 -3.87 19.27 -26.70
C LEU A 62 -4.43 20.17 -25.59
#